data_AF-A0A066YW61-F1
#
_entry.id   AF-A0A066YW61-F1
#
_cell.length_a   1.000
_cell.length_b   1.000
_cell.length_c   1.000
_cell.angle_alpha   90.00
_cell.angle_beta   90.00
_cell.angle_gamma   90.00
#
_symmetry.space_group_name_H-M   'P 1'
#
loop_
_entity.id
_entity.type
_entity.pdbx_description
1 polymer ?
#
loop_
_entity_poly.entity_id
_entity_poly.type
_entity_poly.pdbx_seq_one_letter_code
_entity_poly.pdbx_strand_id
1 'polypeptide(L)'
;MSMEAALLESRTLRSGLCERTEVLDEVKALVLLPDGLHVTTRMVADYFGVSEYTVRKMVRRHRPELESNGFTVRRAVDNSADQRDKESLRQVSGPADDSWGGTQRPQGGGNGVALYSRRAVLNVAMLLRDSEVARRVRSRLLDLIETAARPVPEPPAVHLFRARPWKRWNELRWDEHEAERRDPAVAAWRRRIDGLDPFEPGPPAPAQGPAAGEYGFAAEDLPGVVSELAEALGSVDRRLDAQGMVITAIGERISRQESRLDAHGARLDALGEDVRAIRRDVAHLRRRRRG
;
A
#
# COMPACT_ATOMS: atom_id res chain seq x y z
N MET A 1 -8.83 14.04 -12.72
CA MET A 1 -9.58 13.94 -11.44
C MET A 1 -8.75 13.07 -10.53
N SER A 2 -8.28 13.57 -9.38
CA SER A 2 -7.47 12.72 -8.48
C SER A 2 -8.35 11.61 -7.93
N MET A 3 -7.81 10.41 -7.76
CA MET A 3 -8.52 9.26 -7.21
C MET A 3 -9.07 9.54 -5.79
N GLU A 4 -8.50 10.52 -5.10
CA GLU A 4 -9.02 11.06 -3.82
C GLU A 4 -10.39 11.72 -3.96
N ALA A 5 -10.69 12.39 -5.08
CA ALA A 5 -12.01 12.94 -5.34
C ALA A 5 -13.06 11.83 -5.54
N ALA A 6 -12.67 10.71 -6.14
CA ALA A 6 -13.54 9.55 -6.31
C ALA A 6 -13.95 8.92 -4.96
N LEU A 7 -13.07 8.93 -3.95
CA LEU A 7 -13.42 8.49 -2.59
C LEU A 7 -14.46 9.40 -1.92
N LEU A 8 -14.47 10.69 -2.24
CA LEU A 8 -15.47 11.63 -1.73
C LEU A 8 -16.82 11.48 -2.44
N GLU A 9 -16.80 11.18 -3.73
CA GLU A 9 -18.00 11.11 -4.57
C GLU A 9 -18.69 9.74 -4.54
N SER A 10 -17.92 8.63 -4.46
CA SER A 10 -18.46 7.27 -4.57
C SER A 10 -18.58 6.56 -3.22
N ARG A 11 -19.81 6.23 -2.84
CA ARG A 11 -20.13 5.43 -1.64
C ARG A 11 -19.64 3.99 -1.76
N THR A 12 -19.68 3.39 -2.95
CA THR A 12 -19.31 1.98 -3.16
C THR A 12 -17.82 1.74 -2.95
N LEU A 13 -16.97 2.70 -3.35
CA LEU A 13 -15.54 2.67 -3.07
C LEU A 13 -15.27 2.72 -1.56
N ARG A 14 -16.02 3.55 -0.82
CA ARG A 14 -15.87 3.64 0.64
C ARG A 14 -16.31 2.37 1.35
N SER A 15 -17.38 1.71 0.91
CA SER A 15 -17.80 0.44 1.50
C SER A 15 -16.77 -0.67 1.34
N GLY A 16 -16.07 -0.74 0.20
CA GLY A 16 -15.02 -1.74 -0.03
C GLY A 16 -13.76 -1.53 0.83
N LEU A 17 -13.52 -0.31 1.31
CA LEU A 17 -12.30 0.04 2.07
C LEU A 17 -12.51 0.13 3.58
N CYS A 18 -13.76 0.00 4.05
CA CYS A 18 -14.10 0.19 5.46
C CYS A 18 -13.48 -0.85 6.41
N GLU A 19 -12.94 -1.95 5.90
CA GLU A 19 -12.31 -3.02 6.69
C GLU A 19 -10.83 -2.77 6.98
N ARG A 20 -10.15 -1.91 6.19
CA ARG A 20 -8.72 -1.63 6.33
C ARG A 20 -8.42 -0.63 7.44
N THR A 21 -8.73 -1.00 8.69
CA THR A 21 -8.62 -0.10 9.85
C THR A 21 -7.20 0.08 10.36
N GLU A 22 -6.23 -0.65 9.82
CA GLU A 22 -4.80 -0.60 10.16
C GLU A 22 -4.20 0.75 9.77
N VAL A 23 -4.72 1.36 8.69
CA VAL A 23 -4.24 2.65 8.17
C VAL A 23 -4.40 3.78 9.19
N LEU A 24 -5.36 3.68 10.10
CA LEU A 24 -5.52 4.68 11.16
C LEU A 24 -4.27 4.73 12.03
N ASP A 25 -3.80 3.57 12.53
CA ASP A 25 -2.66 3.52 13.45
C ASP A 25 -1.34 3.88 12.76
N GLU A 26 -1.20 3.60 11.46
CA GLU A 26 -0.02 4.01 10.67
C GLU A 26 0.12 5.53 10.57
N VAL A 27 -0.99 6.28 10.45
CA VAL A 27 -0.95 7.74 10.25
C VAL A 27 -0.85 8.47 11.58
N LYS A 28 -1.61 8.03 12.59
CA LYS A 28 -1.60 8.58 13.95
C LYS A 28 -2.16 7.53 14.90
N ALA A 29 -1.55 7.33 16.06
CA ALA A 29 -2.06 6.36 17.03
C ALA A 29 -3.48 6.75 17.48
N LEU A 30 -4.46 5.88 17.22
CA LEU A 30 -5.85 6.11 17.63
C LEU A 30 -6.00 5.75 19.10
N VAL A 31 -6.26 6.74 19.94
CA VAL A 31 -6.60 6.51 21.35
C VAL A 31 -8.03 5.97 21.40
N LEU A 32 -8.20 4.77 21.94
CA LEU A 32 -9.50 4.15 22.17
C LEU A 32 -9.97 4.44 23.61
N LEU A 33 -11.28 4.30 23.85
CA LEU A 33 -11.80 4.31 25.21
C LEU A 33 -11.21 3.13 26.01
N PRO A 34 -11.34 3.13 27.35
CA PRO A 34 -10.93 1.99 28.18
C PRO A 34 -11.63 0.66 27.82
N ASP A 35 -12.67 0.71 26.99
CA ASP A 35 -13.35 -0.46 26.42
C ASP A 35 -12.56 -1.12 25.27
N GLY A 36 -11.53 -0.46 24.73
CA GLY A 36 -10.69 -0.95 23.64
C GLY A 36 -11.39 -1.05 22.29
N LEU A 37 -12.62 -0.56 22.15
CA LEU A 37 -13.46 -0.81 20.97
C LEU A 37 -14.00 0.48 20.35
N HIS A 38 -14.30 1.49 21.15
CA HIS A 38 -14.98 2.70 20.69
C HIS A 38 -14.16 3.96 20.90
N VAL A 39 -14.49 4.98 20.11
CA VAL A 39 -13.97 6.33 20.21
C VAL A 39 -15.16 7.27 20.35
N THR A 40 -15.04 8.34 21.15
CA THR A 40 -16.09 9.36 21.29
C THR A 40 -15.94 10.47 20.24
N THR A 41 -17.00 11.24 19.99
CA THR A 41 -16.94 12.38 19.04
C THR A 41 -15.78 13.33 19.32
N ARG A 42 -15.47 13.60 20.59
CA ARG A 42 -14.38 14.50 20.98
C ARG A 42 -13.02 13.91 20.60
N MET A 43 -12.78 12.64 20.93
CA MET A 43 -11.53 11.96 20.57
C MET A 43 -11.35 11.85 19.05
N VAL A 44 -12.43 11.66 18.28
CA VAL A 44 -12.39 11.72 16.80
C VAL A 44 -12.01 13.12 16.32
N ALA A 45 -12.56 14.16 16.93
CA ALA A 45 -12.25 15.56 16.62
C ALA A 45 -10.76 15.87 16.86
N ASP A 46 -10.24 15.44 18.00
CA ASP A 46 -8.83 15.58 18.39
C ASP A 46 -7.88 14.77 17.48
N TYR A 47 -8.32 13.58 17.06
CA TYR A 47 -7.57 12.75 16.13
C TYR A 47 -7.37 13.45 14.78
N PHE A 48 -8.44 13.96 14.18
CA PHE A 48 -8.40 14.62 12.88
C PHE A 48 -8.01 16.10 12.92
N GLY A 49 -7.90 16.71 14.11
CA GLY A 49 -7.60 18.13 14.29
C GLY A 49 -8.74 19.03 13.79
N VAL A 50 -9.99 18.61 13.95
CA VAL A 50 -11.17 19.33 13.46
C VAL A 50 -12.11 19.67 14.61
N SER A 51 -12.92 20.72 14.49
CA SER A 51 -13.95 21.01 15.51
C SER A 51 -14.99 19.89 15.61
N GLU A 52 -15.49 19.64 16.83
CA GLU A 52 -16.60 18.69 17.05
C GLU A 52 -17.85 19.06 16.23
N TYR A 53 -18.06 20.35 15.95
CA TYR A 53 -19.17 20.82 15.14
C TYR A 53 -19.11 20.27 13.71
N THR A 54 -17.92 20.26 13.09
CA THR A 54 -17.72 19.71 11.75
C THR A 54 -18.02 18.22 11.73
N VAL A 55 -17.56 17.48 12.73
CA VAL A 55 -17.83 16.03 12.87
C VAL A 55 -19.33 15.78 13.00
N ARG A 56 -20.03 16.53 13.87
CA ARG A 56 -21.49 16.42 14.02
C ARG A 56 -22.26 16.76 12.75
N LYS A 57 -21.84 17.78 12.00
CA LYS A 57 -22.46 18.18 10.73
C LYS A 57 -22.28 17.10 9.66
N MET A 58 -21.10 16.48 9.60
CA MET A 58 -20.82 15.36 8.70
C MET A 58 -21.68 14.15 9.06
N VAL A 59 -21.73 13.79 10.35
CA VAL A 59 -22.54 12.65 10.85
C VAL A 59 -24.01 12.83 10.49
N ARG A 60 -24.55 14.06 10.57
CA ARG A 60 -25.94 14.33 10.16
C ARG A 60 -26.19 14.08 8.67
N ARG A 61 -25.21 14.36 7.80
CA ARG A 61 -25.33 14.20 6.34
C ARG A 61 -25.11 12.76 5.87
N HIS A 62 -24.24 12.02 6.55
CA HIS A 62 -23.83 10.66 6.16
C HIS A 62 -24.19 9.60 7.20
N ARG A 63 -25.22 9.87 8.02
CA ARG A 63 -25.68 8.98 9.09
C ARG A 63 -25.86 7.51 8.68
N PRO A 64 -26.58 7.18 7.59
CA PRO A 64 -26.81 5.77 7.23
C PRO A 64 -25.52 5.02 6.87
N GLU A 65 -24.50 5.72 6.35
CA GLU A 65 -23.22 5.12 6.00
C GLU A 65 -22.32 4.91 7.24
N LEU A 66 -22.48 5.76 8.25
CA LEU A 66 -21.75 5.60 9.51
C LEU A 66 -22.37 4.52 10.38
N GLU A 67 -23.70 4.43 10.42
CA GLU A 67 -24.42 3.40 11.20
C GLU A 67 -24.09 1.99 10.69
N SER A 68 -24.05 1.79 9.37
CA SER A 68 -23.62 0.51 8.77
C SER A 68 -22.17 0.15 9.12
N ASN A 69 -21.33 1.15 9.41
CA ASN A 69 -19.93 0.99 9.75
C ASN A 69 -19.69 1.01 11.28
N GLY A 70 -20.74 0.90 12.10
CA GLY A 70 -20.61 0.77 13.56
C GLY A 70 -20.61 2.09 14.33
N PHE A 71 -21.25 3.13 13.79
CA PHE A 71 -21.62 4.32 14.57
C PHE A 71 -22.89 4.04 15.38
N THR A 72 -22.83 4.22 16.70
CA THR A 72 -24.00 4.07 17.57
C THR A 72 -24.10 5.23 18.55
N VAL A 73 -25.33 5.68 18.82
CA VAL A 73 -25.59 6.69 19.85
C VAL A 73 -26.22 6.00 21.04
N ARG A 74 -25.47 5.85 22.13
CA ARG A 74 -25.98 5.25 23.37
C ARG A 74 -26.52 6.33 24.28
N ARG A 75 -27.84 6.36 24.45
CA ARG A 75 -28.46 7.19 25.49
C ARG A 75 -28.05 6.64 26.85
N ALA A 76 -27.66 7.51 27.78
CA ALA A 76 -27.58 7.12 29.17
C ALA A 76 -28.98 6.62 29.57
N VAL A 77 -29.09 5.33 29.86
CA VAL A 77 -30.31 4.76 30.43
C VAL A 77 -30.41 5.35 31.83
N ASP A 78 -31.57 5.90 32.20
CA ASP A 78 -31.86 6.38 33.55
C ASP A 78 -31.99 5.17 34.52
N ASN A 79 -30.92 4.39 34.65
CA ASN A 79 -30.80 3.36 35.67
C ASN A 79 -30.14 4.01 36.88
N SER A 80 -30.92 4.16 37.95
CA SER A 80 -30.51 4.70 39.24
C SER A 80 -29.59 3.75 40.03
N ALA A 81 -29.34 2.53 39.55
CA ALA A 81 -28.58 1.49 40.26
C ALA A 81 -27.05 1.51 40.00
N ASP A 82 -26.57 2.00 38.85
CA ASP A 82 -25.15 1.95 38.49
C ASP A 82 -24.51 3.34 38.57
N GLN A 83 -24.18 3.76 39.79
CA GLN A 83 -23.49 5.04 40.04
C GLN A 83 -21.97 4.96 39.82
N ARG A 84 -21.38 3.75 39.78
CA ARG A 84 -19.93 3.55 39.64
C ARG A 84 -19.41 3.78 38.22
N ASP A 85 -20.20 3.47 37.19
CA ASP A 85 -19.82 3.67 35.78
C ASP A 85 -19.98 5.12 35.30
N LYS A 86 -20.67 5.96 36.09
CA LYS A 86 -20.90 7.38 35.78
C LYS A 86 -19.66 8.23 36.07
N GLU A 87 -18.79 7.78 36.96
CA GLU A 87 -17.60 8.52 37.38
C GLU A 87 -16.44 8.34 36.39
N SER A 88 -16.28 7.16 35.80
CA SER A 88 -15.27 6.88 34.77
C SER A 88 -15.54 7.61 33.45
N LEU A 89 -16.81 7.77 33.05
CA LEU A 89 -17.20 8.52 31.86
C LEU A 89 -17.12 10.04 32.04
N ARG A 90 -17.27 10.53 33.29
CA ARG A 90 -17.11 11.95 33.62
C ARG A 90 -15.65 12.39 33.65
N GLN A 91 -14.73 11.54 34.10
CA GLN A 91 -13.30 11.87 34.19
C GLN A 91 -12.61 12.04 32.83
N VAL A 92 -13.17 11.47 31.75
CA VAL A 92 -12.69 11.73 30.38
C VAL A 92 -13.02 13.17 29.97
N SER A 93 -14.12 13.75 30.44
CA SER A 93 -14.48 15.14 30.20
C SER A 93 -13.72 16.07 31.16
N GLY A 94 -12.48 16.41 30.82
CA GLY A 94 -11.68 17.40 31.54
C GLY A 94 -12.38 18.76 31.75
N PRO A 95 -11.91 19.59 32.69
CA PRO A 95 -12.57 20.84 33.06
C PRO A 95 -12.56 21.81 31.89
N ALA A 96 -13.74 22.26 31.47
CA ALA A 96 -13.90 23.26 30.42
C ALA A 96 -13.51 24.63 30.97
N ASP A 97 -12.58 25.29 30.29
CA ASP A 97 -12.14 26.66 30.53
C ASP A 97 -13.25 27.63 30.05
N ASP A 98 -13.84 28.35 30.99
CA ASP A 98 -14.95 29.27 30.80
C ASP A 98 -14.44 30.63 30.29
N SER A 99 -14.18 30.74 28.98
CA SER A 99 -13.91 32.04 28.37
C SER A 99 -14.49 32.15 26.96
N TRP A 100 -15.82 32.13 26.86
CA TRP A 100 -16.62 33.06 26.04
C TRP A 100 -18.11 32.69 26.10
N GLY A 101 -18.96 33.69 26.36
CA GLY A 101 -20.40 33.54 26.58
C GLY A 101 -21.13 32.82 25.45
N GLY A 102 -21.40 31.54 25.66
CA GLY A 102 -22.33 30.74 24.89
C GLY A 102 -22.72 29.54 25.72
N THR A 103 -23.97 29.47 26.14
CA THR A 103 -24.54 28.47 27.05
C THR A 103 -24.20 27.02 26.63
N GLN A 104 -23.06 26.52 27.11
CA GLN A 104 -22.65 25.14 26.92
C GLN A 104 -23.25 24.32 28.07
N ARG A 105 -24.40 23.69 27.79
CA ARG A 105 -24.92 22.67 28.70
C ARG A 105 -23.90 21.55 28.81
N PRO A 106 -23.56 21.10 30.03
CA PRO A 106 -22.74 19.90 30.24
C PRO A 106 -23.43 18.70 29.59
N GLN A 107 -22.65 17.80 28.99
CA GLN A 107 -23.07 16.55 28.34
C GLN A 107 -23.76 15.58 29.34
N GLY A 108 -24.95 15.92 29.81
CA GLY A 108 -25.68 15.15 30.82
C GLY A 108 -27.19 15.39 30.80
N GLY A 109 -27.76 15.75 29.64
CA GLY A 109 -29.19 16.00 29.49
C GLY A 109 -29.71 15.51 28.15
N GLY A 110 -30.07 14.23 28.07
CA GLY A 110 -30.95 13.70 27.03
C GLY A 110 -30.37 13.41 25.65
N ASN A 111 -29.10 13.71 25.36
CA ASN A 111 -28.48 13.35 24.09
C ASN A 111 -27.39 12.32 24.38
N GLY A 112 -27.59 11.08 23.94
CA GLY A 112 -26.67 9.98 24.22
C GLY A 112 -25.23 10.22 23.77
N VAL A 113 -24.31 9.42 24.30
CA VAL A 113 -22.91 9.42 23.90
C VAL A 113 -22.80 8.77 22.52
N ALA A 114 -22.20 9.49 21.58
CA ALA A 114 -21.89 9.00 20.25
C ALA A 114 -20.58 8.19 20.29
N LEU A 115 -20.70 6.91 19.92
CA LEU A 115 -19.62 5.94 19.87
C LEU A 115 -19.31 5.59 18.42
N TYR A 116 -18.02 5.58 18.10
CA TYR A 116 -17.48 5.26 16.78
C TYR A 116 -16.59 4.04 16.91
N SER A 117 -16.90 2.98 16.17
CA SER A 117 -15.96 1.88 15.95
C SER A 117 -14.77 2.34 15.09
N ARG A 118 -13.69 1.55 15.03
CA ARG A 118 -12.55 1.82 14.12
C ARG A 118 -12.97 1.97 12.65
N ARG A 119 -13.94 1.16 12.20
CA ARG A 119 -14.52 1.24 10.84
C ARG A 119 -15.28 2.55 10.62
N ALA A 120 -16.02 3.00 11.63
CA ALA A 120 -16.71 4.29 11.57
C ALA A 120 -15.72 5.46 11.51
N VAL A 121 -14.63 5.42 12.29
CA VAL A 121 -13.54 6.43 12.25
C VAL A 121 -12.86 6.46 10.89
N LEU A 122 -12.60 5.30 10.29
CA LEU A 122 -12.05 5.23 8.92
C LEU A 122 -13.00 5.86 7.91
N ASN A 123 -14.30 5.60 8.03
CA ASN A 123 -15.29 6.23 7.16
C ASN A 123 -15.35 7.76 7.35
N VAL A 124 -15.19 8.24 8.59
CA VAL A 124 -15.02 9.68 8.86
C VAL A 124 -13.80 10.25 8.13
N ALA A 125 -12.67 9.55 8.12
CA ALA A 125 -11.48 9.96 7.38
C ALA A 125 -11.74 10.07 5.86
N MET A 126 -12.52 9.13 5.31
CA MET A 126 -12.86 9.14 3.89
C MET A 126 -13.82 10.30 3.51
N LEU A 127 -14.62 10.82 4.46
CA LEU A 127 -15.60 11.90 4.22
C LEU A 127 -15.08 13.31 4.56
N LEU A 128 -14.06 13.43 5.40
CA LEU A 128 -13.53 14.73 5.85
C LEU A 128 -12.63 15.40 4.81
N ARG A 129 -13.11 16.41 4.09
CA ARG A 129 -12.30 17.14 3.09
C ARG A 129 -11.13 17.92 3.67
N ASP A 130 -11.36 18.68 4.74
CA ASP A 130 -10.47 19.76 5.17
C ASP A 130 -9.47 19.35 6.26
N SER A 131 -9.33 18.05 6.57
CA SER A 131 -8.37 17.56 7.56
C SER A 131 -7.13 17.00 6.90
N GLU A 132 -5.96 17.48 7.32
CA GLU A 132 -4.66 16.97 6.87
C GLU A 132 -4.43 15.51 7.25
N VAL A 133 -4.86 15.11 8.45
CA VAL A 133 -4.78 13.71 8.91
C VAL A 133 -5.70 12.83 8.05
N ALA A 134 -6.92 13.29 7.76
CA ALA A 134 -7.84 12.57 6.89
C ALA A 134 -7.32 12.47 5.45
N ARG A 135 -6.66 13.52 4.95
CA ARG A 135 -5.99 13.51 3.64
C ARG A 135 -4.92 12.43 3.57
N ARG A 136 -4.03 12.36 4.56
CA ARG A 136 -2.99 11.32 4.65
C ARG A 136 -3.58 9.91 4.72
N VAL A 137 -4.64 9.71 5.50
CA VAL A 137 -5.34 8.40 5.56
C VAL A 137 -5.88 8.02 4.18
N ARG A 138 -6.51 8.94 3.44
CA ARG A 138 -6.99 8.67 2.07
C ARG A 138 -5.84 8.35 1.12
N SER A 139 -4.78 9.16 1.11
CA SER A 139 -3.62 8.90 0.23
C SER A 139 -3.01 7.53 0.55
N ARG A 140 -2.82 7.19 1.83
CA ARG A 140 -2.29 5.89 2.23
C ARG A 140 -3.20 4.71 1.86
N LEU A 141 -4.52 4.86 2.00
CA LEU A 141 -5.48 3.85 1.52
C LEU A 141 -5.35 3.63 0.01
N LEU A 142 -5.22 4.70 -0.76
CA LEU A 142 -5.05 4.63 -2.20
C LEU A 142 -3.70 3.99 -2.57
N ASP A 143 -2.61 4.33 -1.89
CA ASP A 143 -1.30 3.70 -2.09
C ASP A 143 -1.37 2.19 -1.85
N LEU A 144 -2.10 1.75 -0.82
CA LEU A 144 -2.31 0.33 -0.54
C LEU A 144 -3.16 -0.36 -1.60
N ILE A 145 -4.17 0.31 -2.15
CA ILE A 145 -4.96 -0.22 -3.27
C ILE A 145 -4.10 -0.29 -4.52
N GLU A 146 -3.33 0.75 -4.84
CA GLU A 146 -2.46 0.79 -6.01
C GLU A 146 -1.34 -0.25 -5.91
N THR A 147 -0.77 -0.44 -4.72
CA THR A 147 0.21 -1.51 -4.47
C THR A 147 -0.41 -2.90 -4.65
N ALA A 148 -1.65 -3.09 -4.19
CA ALA A 148 -2.37 -4.36 -4.38
C ALA A 148 -2.85 -4.59 -5.82
N ALA A 149 -3.18 -3.52 -6.55
CA ALA A 149 -3.66 -3.55 -7.93
C ALA A 149 -2.51 -3.64 -8.94
N ARG A 150 -1.29 -3.22 -8.55
CA ARG A 150 -0.10 -3.41 -9.36
C ARG A 150 0.09 -4.91 -9.54
N PRO A 151 -0.06 -5.45 -10.77
CA PRO A 151 0.29 -6.83 -10.99
C PRO A 151 1.74 -6.99 -10.59
N VAL A 152 2.02 -7.94 -9.70
CA VAL A 152 3.38 -8.37 -9.41
C VAL A 152 4.03 -8.56 -10.79
N PRO A 153 5.09 -7.81 -11.14
CA PRO A 153 5.74 -8.02 -12.42
C PRO A 153 6.09 -9.49 -12.46
N GLU A 154 5.46 -10.25 -13.38
CA GLU A 154 5.87 -11.63 -13.60
C GLU A 154 7.38 -11.56 -13.78
N PRO A 155 8.18 -12.21 -12.90
CA PRO A 155 9.62 -12.16 -13.05
C PRO A 155 9.88 -12.57 -14.50
N PRO A 156 10.65 -11.77 -15.29
CA PRO A 156 10.84 -12.06 -16.70
C PRO A 156 11.22 -13.52 -16.77
N ALA A 157 10.44 -14.31 -17.51
CA ALA A 157 10.65 -15.75 -17.58
C ALA A 157 12.13 -15.95 -17.81
N VAL A 158 12.84 -16.43 -16.79
CA VAL A 158 14.27 -16.66 -16.91
C VAL A 158 14.31 -17.87 -17.82
N HIS A 159 14.37 -17.60 -19.13
CA HIS A 159 14.89 -18.56 -20.07
C HIS A 159 16.27 -18.86 -19.50
N LEU A 160 16.39 -19.98 -18.79
CA LEU A 160 17.67 -20.55 -18.46
C LEU A 160 18.41 -20.54 -19.78
N PHE A 161 19.37 -19.63 -19.91
CA PHE A 161 20.19 -19.50 -21.09
C PHE A 161 20.92 -20.84 -21.16
N ARG A 162 20.32 -21.82 -21.85
CA ARG A 162 20.98 -23.05 -22.22
C ARG A 162 21.98 -22.60 -23.26
N ALA A 163 23.12 -22.10 -22.80
CA ALA A 163 24.31 -22.01 -23.60
C ALA A 163 24.45 -23.38 -24.25
N ARG A 164 24.35 -23.43 -25.59
CA ARG A 164 24.54 -24.66 -26.33
C ARG A 164 25.90 -25.24 -25.90
N PRO A 165 26.00 -26.52 -25.48
CA PRO A 165 27.10 -26.96 -24.62
C PRO A 165 28.49 -27.00 -25.27
N TRP A 166 28.66 -26.53 -26.51
CA TRP A 166 29.86 -26.78 -27.32
C TRP A 166 30.35 -25.57 -28.13
N LYS A 167 29.91 -24.34 -27.85
CA LYS A 167 30.59 -23.17 -28.43
C LYS A 167 31.78 -22.76 -27.56
N ARG A 168 32.97 -22.77 -28.16
CA ARG A 168 34.22 -22.30 -27.55
C ARG A 168 34.08 -20.80 -27.21
N TRP A 169 34.44 -20.43 -25.99
CA TRP A 169 34.40 -19.06 -25.47
C TRP A 169 35.16 -18.02 -26.31
N ASN A 170 36.04 -18.45 -27.22
CA ASN A 170 36.84 -17.58 -28.07
C ASN A 170 36.07 -17.00 -29.29
N GLU A 171 34.85 -17.46 -29.56
CA GLU A 171 33.98 -16.92 -30.63
C GLU A 171 32.98 -15.86 -30.13
N LEU A 172 32.88 -15.66 -28.81
CA LEU A 172 32.11 -14.55 -28.24
C LEU A 172 32.94 -13.28 -28.31
N ARG A 173 33.07 -12.73 -29.53
CA ARG A 173 33.48 -11.34 -29.70
C ARG A 173 32.26 -10.48 -29.36
N TRP A 174 32.27 -9.88 -28.17
CA TRP A 174 31.28 -8.91 -27.72
C TRP A 174 31.34 -7.66 -28.58
N ASP A 175 30.74 -7.71 -29.76
CA ASP A 175 30.46 -6.54 -30.60
C ASP A 175 28.93 -6.53 -30.90
N GLU A 176 28.11 -6.52 -29.84
CA GLU A 176 26.66 -6.25 -29.96
C GLU A 176 26.41 -4.90 -30.66
N HIS A 177 27.34 -3.96 -30.54
CA HIS A 177 27.30 -2.65 -31.20
C HIS A 177 27.33 -2.68 -32.74
N GLU A 178 27.76 -3.77 -33.39
CA GLU A 178 27.73 -3.88 -34.85
C GLU A 178 26.48 -4.58 -35.40
N ALA A 179 25.87 -5.49 -34.64
CA ALA A 179 24.65 -6.18 -35.04
C ALA A 179 23.43 -5.23 -35.06
N GLU A 180 23.33 -4.35 -34.06
CA GLU A 180 22.24 -3.37 -33.95
C GLU A 180 22.27 -2.28 -35.04
N ARG A 181 23.44 -2.00 -35.65
CA ARG A 181 23.55 -0.99 -36.72
C ARG A 181 22.94 -1.42 -38.05
N ARG A 182 22.73 -2.73 -38.26
CA ARG A 182 22.16 -3.26 -39.51
C ARG A 182 20.69 -3.64 -39.40
N ASP A 183 20.09 -3.54 -38.21
CA ASP A 183 18.67 -3.85 -38.04
C ASP A 183 17.81 -2.62 -38.42
N PRO A 184 17.01 -2.69 -39.49
CA PRO A 184 16.14 -1.59 -39.89
C PRO A 184 15.10 -1.23 -38.81
N ALA A 185 14.76 -2.17 -37.91
CA ALA A 185 13.82 -1.90 -36.82
C ALA A 185 14.40 -0.95 -35.76
N VAL A 186 15.69 -1.07 -35.45
CA VAL A 186 16.37 -0.20 -34.48
C VAL A 186 16.55 1.21 -35.05
N ALA A 187 16.83 1.32 -36.34
CA ALA A 187 16.89 2.62 -37.03
C ALA A 187 15.51 3.31 -37.08
N ALA A 188 14.45 2.55 -37.35
CA ALA A 188 13.07 3.07 -37.33
C ALA A 188 12.63 3.51 -35.93
N TRP A 189 12.98 2.75 -34.90
CA TRP A 189 12.70 3.12 -33.51
C TRP A 189 13.45 4.39 -33.07
N ARG A 190 14.72 4.54 -33.44
CA ARG A 190 15.48 5.78 -33.17
C ARG A 190 14.85 7.01 -33.82
N ARG A 191 14.43 6.92 -35.08
CA ARG A 191 13.73 8.03 -35.76
C ARG A 191 12.43 8.45 -35.07
N ARG A 192 11.71 7.50 -34.45
CA ARG A 192 10.50 7.80 -33.66
C ARG A 192 10.81 8.53 -32.35
N ILE A 193 11.91 8.19 -31.68
CA ILE A 193 12.33 8.90 -30.45
C ILE A 193 12.91 10.27 -30.77
N ASP A 194 13.64 10.38 -31.87
CA ASP A 194 14.22 11.65 -32.33
C ASP A 194 13.16 12.59 -32.97
N GLY A 195 11.89 12.17 -32.99
CA GLY A 195 10.75 12.99 -33.42
C GLY A 195 10.61 13.17 -34.94
N LEU A 196 11.36 12.39 -35.73
CA LEU A 196 11.35 12.44 -37.20
C LEU A 196 10.17 11.66 -37.80
N ASP A 197 9.68 10.63 -37.09
CA ASP A 197 8.49 9.87 -37.46
C ASP A 197 7.51 9.80 -36.26
N PRO A 198 6.22 10.07 -36.45
CA PRO A 198 5.23 9.92 -35.37
C PRO A 198 5.05 8.44 -35.00
N PHE A 199 4.73 8.16 -33.74
CA PHE A 199 4.28 6.84 -33.33
C PHE A 199 2.96 6.52 -34.04
N GLU A 200 2.84 5.32 -34.60
CA GLU A 200 1.57 4.89 -35.19
C GLU A 200 0.47 4.95 -34.12
N PRO A 201 -0.74 5.44 -34.47
CA PRO A 201 -1.87 5.37 -33.57
C PRO A 201 -2.13 3.89 -33.27
N GLY A 202 -2.12 3.54 -31.98
CA GLY A 202 -2.42 2.19 -31.53
C GLY A 202 -3.75 1.69 -32.11
N PRO A 203 -3.94 0.35 -32.21
CA PRO A 203 -5.11 -0.23 -32.85
C PRO A 203 -6.39 0.40 -32.28
N PRO A 204 -7.39 0.69 -33.13
CA PRO A 204 -8.61 1.34 -32.67
C PRO A 204 -9.25 0.48 -31.57
N ALA A 205 -9.71 1.14 -30.50
CA ALA A 205 -10.39 0.49 -29.40
C ALA A 205 -11.50 -0.43 -29.95
N PRO A 206 -11.67 -1.64 -29.39
CA PRO A 206 -12.67 -2.58 -29.88
C PRO A 206 -14.04 -1.91 -29.90
N ALA A 207 -14.76 -2.08 -31.01
CA ALA A 207 -16.09 -1.53 -31.23
C ALA A 207 -16.98 -1.81 -30.02
N GLN A 208 -17.70 -0.78 -29.58
CA GLN A 208 -18.70 -0.88 -28.50
C GLN A 208 -19.63 -2.06 -28.83
N GLY A 209 -19.64 -3.05 -27.93
CA GLY A 209 -20.52 -4.22 -28.04
C GLY A 209 -21.99 -3.82 -28.05
N PRO A 210 -22.89 -4.73 -28.46
CA PRO A 210 -24.30 -4.41 -28.66
C PRO A 210 -24.93 -3.90 -27.36
N ALA A 211 -25.84 -2.95 -27.52
CA ALA A 211 -26.60 -2.29 -26.47
C ALA A 211 -27.15 -3.29 -25.44
N ALA A 212 -27.11 -2.88 -24.17
CA ALA A 212 -27.61 -3.60 -23.01
C ALA A 212 -28.96 -4.27 -23.27
N GLY A 213 -28.92 -5.57 -23.57
CA GLY A 213 -30.06 -6.48 -23.42
C GLY A 213 -30.14 -6.93 -21.96
N GLU A 214 -31.36 -6.98 -21.44
CA GLU A 214 -31.71 -7.49 -20.12
C GLU A 214 -31.01 -8.82 -19.81
N TYR A 215 -30.01 -8.81 -18.94
CA TYR A 215 -29.57 -10.00 -18.22
C TYR A 215 -30.03 -9.84 -16.77
N GLY A 216 -31.23 -10.34 -16.49
CA GLY A 216 -31.70 -10.52 -15.13
C GLY A 216 -30.90 -11.65 -14.47
N PHE A 217 -30.02 -11.29 -13.54
CA PHE A 217 -29.31 -12.25 -12.70
C PHE A 217 -30.27 -12.72 -11.60
N ALA A 218 -30.75 -13.96 -11.68
CA ALA A 218 -31.63 -14.53 -10.68
C ALA A 218 -30.82 -14.88 -9.41
N ALA A 219 -31.38 -14.60 -8.23
CA ALA A 219 -30.73 -14.86 -6.95
C ALA A 219 -30.42 -16.36 -6.69
N GLU A 220 -31.01 -17.24 -7.49
CA GLU A 220 -30.90 -18.70 -7.42
C GLU A 220 -29.53 -19.20 -7.92
N ASP A 221 -28.84 -18.44 -8.79
CA ASP A 221 -27.54 -18.80 -9.39
C ASP A 221 -26.32 -18.33 -8.57
N LEU A 222 -26.54 -17.48 -7.56
CA LEU A 222 -25.50 -16.95 -6.66
C LEU A 222 -24.61 -18.01 -5.99
N PRO A 223 -25.13 -19.16 -5.51
CA PRO A 223 -24.30 -20.13 -4.79
C PRO A 223 -23.28 -20.84 -5.70
N GLY A 224 -23.65 -21.10 -6.95
CA GLY A 224 -22.76 -21.72 -7.94
C GLY A 224 -21.61 -20.81 -8.31
N VAL A 225 -21.91 -19.53 -8.60
CA VAL A 225 -20.91 -18.51 -8.91
C VAL A 225 -19.93 -18.30 -7.74
N VAL A 226 -20.41 -18.28 -6.50
CA VAL A 226 -19.54 -18.15 -5.31
C VAL A 226 -18.63 -19.36 -5.14
N SER A 227 -19.11 -20.56 -5.45
CA SER A 227 -18.33 -21.80 -5.34
C SER A 227 -17.23 -21.86 -6.41
N GLU A 228 -17.53 -21.50 -7.66
CA GLU A 228 -16.53 -21.41 -8.74
C GLU A 228 -15.47 -20.35 -8.44
N LEU A 229 -15.87 -19.21 -7.86
CA LEU A 229 -14.93 -18.15 -7.48
C LEU A 229 -14.03 -18.59 -6.31
N ALA A 230 -14.56 -19.36 -5.36
CA ALA A 230 -13.77 -19.94 -4.27
C ALA A 230 -12.75 -20.96 -4.77
N GLU A 231 -13.12 -21.81 -5.73
CA GLU A 231 -12.18 -22.76 -6.37
C GLU A 231 -11.10 -22.04 -7.18
N ALA A 232 -11.47 -20.98 -7.91
CA ALA A 232 -10.53 -20.14 -8.65
C ALA A 232 -9.53 -19.45 -7.71
N LEU A 233 -10.01 -18.89 -6.60
CA LEU A 233 -9.16 -18.28 -5.57
C LEU A 233 -8.23 -19.31 -4.91
N GLY A 234 -8.73 -20.51 -4.59
CA GLY A 234 -7.90 -21.59 -4.04
C GLY A 234 -6.87 -22.17 -5.02
N SER A 235 -7.08 -22.02 -6.33
CA SER A 235 -6.08 -22.34 -7.35
C SER A 235 -4.97 -21.28 -7.41
N VAL A 236 -5.34 -20.01 -7.29
CA VAL A 236 -4.38 -18.89 -7.23
C VAL A 236 -3.52 -18.97 -5.97
N ASP A 237 -4.12 -19.27 -4.82
CA ASP A 237 -3.43 -19.40 -3.53
C ASP A 237 -2.34 -20.48 -3.57
N ARG A 238 -2.69 -21.69 -4.04
CA ARG A 238 -1.73 -22.79 -4.24
C ARG A 238 -0.59 -22.43 -5.20
N ARG A 239 -0.85 -21.57 -6.20
CA ARG A 239 0.17 -21.13 -7.16
C ARG A 239 1.10 -20.09 -6.56
N LEU A 240 0.59 -19.20 -5.72
CA LEU A 240 1.38 -18.22 -4.97
C LEU A 240 2.29 -18.90 -3.95
N ASP A 241 1.82 -19.93 -3.25
CA ASP A 241 2.65 -20.72 -2.34
C ASP A 241 3.81 -21.40 -3.06
N ALA A 242 3.54 -21.99 -4.24
CA ALA A 242 4.57 -22.61 -5.06
C ALA A 242 5.62 -21.60 -5.55
N GLN A 243 5.20 -20.38 -5.93
CA GLN A 243 6.11 -19.30 -6.30
C GLN A 243 6.91 -18.81 -5.10
N GLY A 244 6.30 -18.71 -3.92
CA GLY A 244 6.97 -18.36 -2.67
C GLY A 244 8.15 -19.27 -2.37
N MET A 245 7.97 -20.59 -2.47
CA MET A 245 9.06 -21.56 -2.25
C MET A 245 10.23 -21.38 -3.23
N VAL A 246 9.97 -21.08 -4.50
CA VAL A 246 11.02 -20.85 -5.51
C VAL A 246 11.79 -19.56 -5.24
N ILE A 247 11.09 -18.50 -4.84
CA ILE A 247 11.72 -17.23 -4.49
C ILE A 247 12.64 -17.41 -3.29
N THR A 248 12.21 -18.14 -2.25
CA THR A 248 13.05 -18.46 -1.09
C THR A 248 14.31 -19.23 -1.50
N ALA A 249 14.18 -20.26 -2.33
CA ALA A 249 15.32 -21.03 -2.81
C ALA A 249 16.30 -20.22 -3.67
N ILE A 250 15.80 -19.28 -4.48
CA ILE A 250 16.63 -18.33 -5.25
C ILE A 250 17.35 -17.37 -4.30
N GLY A 251 16.66 -16.84 -3.29
CA GLY A 251 17.24 -15.99 -2.25
C GLY A 251 18.42 -16.67 -1.56
N GLU A 252 18.24 -17.90 -1.08
CA GLU A 252 19.32 -18.68 -0.45
C GLU A 252 20.50 -18.96 -1.40
N ARG A 253 20.25 -19.11 -2.70
CA ARG A 253 21.33 -19.29 -3.69
C ARG A 253 22.10 -17.99 -3.93
N ILE A 254 21.41 -16.86 -4.02
CA ILE A 254 22.03 -15.54 -4.20
C ILE A 254 22.88 -15.20 -2.98
N SER A 255 22.36 -15.39 -1.76
CA SER A 255 23.13 -15.16 -0.54
C SER A 255 24.40 -16.01 -0.49
N ARG A 256 24.33 -17.29 -0.90
CA ARG A 256 25.53 -18.14 -1.03
C ARG A 256 26.50 -17.65 -2.11
N GLN A 257 26.01 -17.10 -3.21
CA GLN A 257 26.87 -16.52 -4.24
C GLN A 257 27.57 -15.25 -3.74
N GLU A 258 26.86 -14.39 -3.01
CA GLU A 258 27.42 -13.19 -2.39
C GLU A 258 28.54 -13.52 -1.41
N SER A 259 28.33 -14.47 -0.50
CA SER A 259 29.39 -14.93 0.42
C SER A 259 30.62 -15.49 -0.32
N ARG A 260 30.44 -16.10 -1.50
CA ARG A 260 31.56 -16.56 -2.34
C ARG A 260 32.29 -15.40 -3.00
N LEU A 261 31.59 -14.38 -3.45
CA LEU A 261 32.18 -13.18 -4.02
C LEU A 261 32.97 -12.39 -2.98
N ASP A 262 32.46 -12.28 -1.75
CA ASP A 262 33.19 -11.66 -0.64
C ASP A 262 34.49 -12.40 -0.33
N ALA A 263 34.45 -13.74 -0.33
CA ALA A 263 35.64 -14.57 -0.17
C ALA A 263 36.65 -14.38 -1.32
N HIS A 264 36.18 -14.12 -2.55
CA HIS A 264 37.06 -13.76 -3.67
C HIS A 264 37.64 -12.35 -3.50
N GLY A 265 36.86 -11.38 -3.03
CA GLY A 265 37.32 -10.03 -2.70
C GLY A 265 38.46 -10.06 -1.69
N ALA A 266 38.26 -10.75 -0.57
CA ALA A 266 39.30 -10.90 0.47
C ALA A 266 40.59 -11.55 -0.07
N ARG A 267 40.47 -12.52 -0.99
CA ARG A 267 41.65 -13.13 -1.65
C ARG A 267 42.37 -12.17 -2.59
N LEU A 268 41.64 -11.35 -3.33
CA LEU A 268 42.22 -10.35 -4.21
C LEU A 268 42.90 -9.24 -3.43
N ASP A 269 42.35 -8.83 -2.29
CA ASP A 269 42.97 -7.86 -1.39
C ASP A 269 44.29 -8.40 -0.84
N ALA A 270 44.31 -9.66 -0.38
CA ALA A 270 45.53 -10.33 0.06
C ALA A 270 46.59 -10.40 -1.04
N LEU A 271 46.22 -10.81 -2.26
CA LEU A 271 47.14 -10.80 -3.41
C LEU A 271 47.64 -9.38 -3.73
N GLY A 272 46.79 -8.37 -3.57
CA GLY A 272 47.17 -6.97 -3.71
C GLY A 272 48.22 -6.56 -2.69
N GLU A 273 48.10 -6.99 -1.44
CA GLU A 273 49.11 -6.78 -0.39
C GLU A 273 50.42 -7.49 -0.70
N ASP A 274 50.39 -8.74 -1.15
CA ASP A 274 51.56 -9.51 -1.56
C ASP A 274 52.31 -8.82 -2.70
N VAL A 275 51.59 -8.36 -3.74
CA VAL A 275 52.18 -7.63 -4.86
C VAL A 275 52.80 -6.30 -4.39
N ARG A 276 52.16 -5.60 -3.46
CA ARG A 276 52.73 -4.37 -2.85
C ARG A 276 53.98 -4.70 -2.03
N ALA A 277 54.02 -5.83 -1.33
CA ALA A 277 55.20 -6.29 -0.61
C ALA A 277 56.36 -6.60 -1.56
N ILE A 278 56.12 -7.38 -2.62
CA ILE A 278 57.12 -7.69 -3.65
C ILE A 278 57.65 -6.40 -4.30
N ARG A 279 56.78 -5.43 -4.62
CA ARG A 279 57.21 -4.13 -5.17
C ARG A 279 58.16 -3.39 -4.22
N ARG A 280 57.90 -3.42 -2.91
CA ARG A 280 58.78 -2.83 -1.89
C ARG A 280 60.13 -3.57 -1.85
N ASP A 281 60.12 -4.89 -1.84
CA ASP A 281 61.35 -5.70 -1.81
C ASP A 281 62.22 -5.48 -3.04
N VAL A 282 61.63 -5.44 -4.24
CA VAL A 282 62.35 -5.12 -5.48
C VAL A 282 62.95 -3.71 -5.42
N ALA A 283 62.23 -2.73 -4.87
CA ALA A 283 62.75 -1.38 -4.70
C ALA A 283 63.93 -1.35 -3.71
N HIS A 284 63.87 -2.10 -2.61
CA HIS A 284 64.97 -2.24 -1.66
C HIS A 284 66.21 -2.90 -2.29
N LEU A 285 66.04 -4.00 -3.03
CA LEU A 285 67.14 -4.67 -3.74
C LEU A 285 67.80 -3.76 -4.78
N ARG A 286 67.01 -2.97 -5.52
CA ARG A 286 67.54 -1.99 -6.49
C ARG A 286 68.36 -0.88 -5.82
N ARG A 287 67.97 -0.43 -4.63
CA ARG A 287 68.74 0.56 -3.85
C ARG A 287 70.06 -0.04 -3.36
N ARG A 288 70.04 -1.27 -2.84
CA ARG A 288 71.24 -1.97 -2.36
C ARG A 288 72.27 -2.28 -3.46
N ARG A 289 71.85 -2.39 -4.72
CA ARG A 289 72.75 -2.62 -5.87
C ARG A 289 73.36 -1.34 -6.45
N ARG A 290 72.87 -0.16 -6.04
CA ARG A 290 73.33 1.16 -6.52
C ARG A 290 74.26 1.88 -5.54
N GLY A 291 74.40 1.38 -4.32
CA GLY A 291 75.43 1.78 -3.35
C GLY A 291 76.46 0.69 -3.22
#